data_AF-A0A9R0JAP7-F1
#
_entry.id   AF-A0A9R0JAP7-F1
#
_cell.length_a   1.000
_cell.length_b   1.000
_cell.length_c   1.000
_cell.angle_alpha   90.00
_cell.angle_beta   90.00
_cell.angle_gamma   90.00
#
_symmetry.space_group_name_H-M   'P 1'
#
loop_
_entity.id
_entity.type
_entity.pdbx_description
1 polymer ?
#
loop_
_entity_poly.entity_id
_entity_poly.type
_entity_poly.pdbx_seq_one_letter_code
_entity_poly.pdbx_strand_id
1 'polypeptide(L)'
;MAVRGLIIFVALLSSLAASCYGVMFHELAHSLTVSSTPSGQANVKAGKDQITVTWALNRSISGVDTSIYREVEAKLCYHLESQKDRPWRKTEEEMARDKTCQFAIVKRPYTSSSDSVTYTIKKDVPTAHYFIRVYVRDGPGGKLIAYGQTTGLDLFVAGISGRSASIDIAASIFSAFSVISLGFFFYLEKKKSKRAT
;
A
#
# COMPACT_ATOMS: atom_id res chain seq x y z
N MET A 1 48.62 -6.16 21.92
CA MET A 1 47.17 -6.50 21.97
C MET A 1 46.27 -5.35 21.50
N ALA A 2 46.63 -4.08 21.69
CA ALA A 2 45.84 -2.93 21.26
C ALA A 2 45.58 -2.81 19.73
N VAL A 3 46.59 -3.10 18.90
CA VAL A 3 46.48 -2.97 17.42
C VAL A 3 45.50 -3.98 16.82
N ARG A 4 45.47 -5.22 17.33
CA ARG A 4 44.50 -6.25 16.90
C ARG A 4 43.07 -5.88 17.28
N GLY A 5 42.87 -5.32 18.48
CA GLY A 5 41.56 -4.82 18.92
C GLY A 5 41.06 -3.66 18.08
N LEU A 6 41.94 -2.73 17.70
CA LEU A 6 41.62 -1.60 16.83
C LEU A 6 41.19 -2.06 15.42
N ILE A 7 41.91 -3.02 14.82
CA ILE A 7 41.58 -3.54 13.49
C ILE A 7 40.21 -4.23 13.48
N ILE A 8 39.92 -5.05 14.50
CA ILE A 8 38.63 -5.73 14.62
C ILE A 8 37.50 -4.71 14.82
N PHE A 9 37.71 -3.68 15.64
CA PHE A 9 36.73 -2.63 15.87
C PHE A 9 36.43 -1.80 14.61
N VAL A 10 37.46 -1.45 13.84
CA VAL A 10 37.30 -0.74 12.55
C VAL A 10 36.60 -1.62 11.51
N ALA A 11 36.94 -2.91 11.44
CA ALA A 11 36.27 -3.86 10.54
C ALA A 11 34.79 -4.03 10.90
N LEU A 12 34.47 -4.10 12.21
CA LEU A 12 33.09 -4.12 12.70
C LEU A 12 32.36 -2.82 12.33
N LEU A 13 32.92 -1.64 12.62
CA LEU A 13 32.30 -0.36 12.25
C LEU A 13 32.05 -0.24 10.74
N SER A 14 33.00 -0.67 9.91
CA SER A 14 32.85 -0.66 8.45
C SER A 14 31.74 -1.61 7.97
N SER A 15 31.62 -2.80 8.58
CA SER A 15 30.55 -3.74 8.26
C SER A 15 29.15 -3.22 8.67
N LEU A 16 29.05 -2.47 9.77
CA LEU A 16 27.80 -1.83 10.20
C LEU A 16 27.44 -0.68 9.24
N ALA A 17 28.40 0.14 8.81
CA ALA A 17 28.13 1.24 7.87
C ALA A 17 27.66 0.76 6.49
N ALA A 18 28.19 -0.37 6.00
CA ALA A 18 27.75 -0.96 4.73
C ALA A 18 26.28 -1.44 4.76
N SER A 19 25.76 -1.80 5.94
CA SER A 19 24.36 -2.22 6.10
C SER A 19 23.35 -1.06 6.09
N CYS A 20 23.81 0.20 6.11
CA CYS A 20 22.96 1.39 6.12
C CYS A 20 22.55 1.90 4.73
N TYR A 21 23.03 1.29 3.65
CA TYR A 21 22.69 1.74 2.29
C TYR A 21 21.35 1.16 1.83
N GLY A 22 20.26 1.82 2.24
CA GLY A 22 18.93 1.64 1.66
C GLY A 22 18.82 2.30 0.29
N VAL A 23 17.90 1.81 -0.56
CA VAL A 23 17.59 2.48 -1.83
C VAL A 23 16.75 3.72 -1.56
N MET A 24 17.17 4.87 -2.07
CA MET A 24 16.39 6.10 -1.99
C MET A 24 15.51 6.28 -3.23
N PHE A 25 14.29 6.80 -3.06
CA PHE A 25 13.36 6.99 -4.16
C PHE A 25 13.93 7.88 -5.27
N HIS A 26 14.65 8.94 -4.90
CA HIS A 26 15.20 9.91 -5.84
C HIS A 26 16.30 9.31 -6.74
N GLU A 27 16.93 8.21 -6.32
CA GLU A 27 17.93 7.50 -7.11
C GLU A 27 17.31 6.70 -8.27
N LEU A 28 16.02 6.37 -8.19
CA LEU A 28 15.38 5.57 -9.23
C LEU A 28 15.15 6.41 -10.48
N ALA A 29 15.56 5.88 -11.63
CA ALA A 29 15.29 6.51 -12.91
C ALA A 29 13.78 6.46 -13.22
N HIS A 30 13.17 7.60 -13.52
CA HIS A 30 11.80 7.64 -14.03
C HIS A 30 11.76 7.27 -15.52
N SER A 31 11.95 5.99 -15.84
CA SER A 31 12.17 5.52 -17.21
C SER A 31 10.97 4.84 -17.87
N LEU A 32 9.90 4.55 -17.12
CA LEU A 32 8.73 3.84 -17.64
C LEU A 32 7.53 4.78 -17.82
N THR A 33 6.80 4.60 -18.92
CA THR A 33 5.46 5.15 -19.10
C THR A 33 4.45 4.12 -18.62
N VAL A 34 3.53 4.53 -17.74
CA VAL A 34 2.50 3.64 -17.18
C VAL A 34 1.12 4.21 -17.45
N SER A 35 0.23 3.38 -17.98
CA SER A 35 -1.18 3.69 -18.18
C SER A 35 -2.07 2.61 -17.57
N SER A 36 -3.32 2.96 -17.33
CA SER A 36 -4.31 2.08 -16.72
C SER A 36 -5.66 2.23 -17.43
N THR A 37 -6.37 1.12 -17.51
CA THR A 37 -7.79 1.07 -17.87
C THR A 37 -8.55 0.45 -16.70
N PRO A 38 -9.50 1.15 -16.08
CA PRO A 38 -10.00 2.50 -16.42
C PRO A 38 -8.95 3.61 -16.16
N SER A 39 -9.09 4.72 -16.89
CA SER A 39 -8.26 5.93 -16.78
C SER A 39 -9.03 7.08 -16.13
N GLY A 40 -8.32 8.10 -15.64
CA GLY A 40 -8.93 9.25 -14.97
C GLY A 40 -9.48 8.90 -13.58
N GLN A 41 -10.70 9.34 -13.28
CA GLN A 41 -11.40 8.98 -12.04
C GLN A 41 -12.21 7.70 -12.24
N ALA A 42 -11.92 6.68 -11.44
CA ALA A 42 -12.56 5.39 -11.57
C ALA A 42 -12.91 4.78 -10.21
N ASN A 43 -14.12 4.23 -10.11
CA ASN A 43 -14.61 3.57 -8.91
C ASN A 43 -14.69 2.07 -9.16
N VAL A 44 -13.99 1.29 -8.33
CA VAL A 44 -13.86 -0.17 -8.49
C VAL A 44 -14.03 -0.88 -7.15
N LYS A 45 -14.61 -2.08 -7.17
CA LYS A 45 -14.85 -2.89 -5.98
C LYS A 45 -13.79 -3.99 -5.84
N ALA A 46 -13.15 -4.01 -4.67
CA ALA A 46 -12.22 -5.06 -4.29
C ALA A 46 -12.90 -6.43 -4.35
N GLY A 47 -12.21 -7.42 -4.90
CA GLY A 47 -12.66 -8.80 -5.06
C GLY A 47 -13.61 -9.05 -6.23
N LYS A 48 -13.98 -8.02 -6.99
CA LYS A 48 -14.95 -8.14 -8.10
C LYS A 48 -14.42 -7.52 -9.40
N ASP A 49 -14.00 -6.26 -9.33
CA ASP A 49 -13.67 -5.50 -10.53
C ASP A 49 -12.19 -5.69 -10.92
N GLN A 50 -11.92 -5.50 -12.20
CA GLN A 50 -10.60 -5.66 -12.80
C GLN A 50 -10.08 -4.34 -13.32
N ILE A 51 -8.75 -4.20 -13.27
CA ILE A 51 -8.01 -3.11 -13.89
C ILE A 51 -6.99 -3.69 -14.84
N THR A 52 -6.71 -2.99 -15.93
CA THR A 52 -5.63 -3.36 -16.86
C THR A 52 -4.53 -2.34 -16.74
N VAL A 53 -3.34 -2.78 -16.34
CA VAL A 53 -2.14 -1.94 -16.23
C VAL A 53 -1.26 -2.20 -17.43
N THR A 54 -0.82 -1.15 -18.09
CA THR A 54 0.10 -1.22 -19.23
C THR A 54 1.34 -0.40 -18.91
N TRP A 55 2.51 -0.93 -19.21
CA TRP A 55 3.77 -0.22 -19.08
C TRP A 55 4.66 -0.41 -20.29
N ALA A 56 5.47 0.60 -20.58
CA ALA A 56 6.46 0.57 -21.65
C ALA A 56 7.67 1.44 -21.27
N LEU A 57 8.82 1.16 -21.87
CA LEU A 57 9.97 2.05 -21.74
C LEU A 57 9.68 3.40 -22.40
N ASN A 58 9.95 4.49 -21.69
CA ASN A 58 9.85 5.83 -22.23
C ASN A 58 11.09 6.15 -23.08
N ARG A 59 10.97 5.97 -24.40
CA ARG A 59 12.07 6.18 -25.36
C ARG A 59 12.47 7.65 -25.54
N SER A 60 11.69 8.59 -25.01
CA SER A 60 12.03 10.00 -25.04
C SER A 60 13.14 10.38 -24.05
N ILE A 61 13.51 9.46 -23.15
CA ILE A 61 14.54 9.68 -22.13
C ILE A 61 15.85 9.09 -22.63
N SER A 62 16.81 9.96 -22.95
CA SER A 62 18.17 9.56 -23.34
C SER A 62 18.99 9.13 -22.12
N GLY A 63 19.89 8.16 -22.31
CA GLY A 63 20.84 7.73 -21.27
C GLY A 63 20.34 6.69 -20.27
N VAL A 64 19.15 6.09 -20.48
CA VAL A 64 18.68 4.98 -19.65
C VAL A 64 19.37 3.68 -20.07
N ASP A 65 20.25 3.17 -19.21
CA ASP A 65 20.81 1.83 -19.37
C ASP A 65 19.78 0.76 -19.00
N THR A 66 19.10 0.22 -20.01
CA THR A 66 18.12 -0.86 -19.83
C THR A 66 18.78 -2.25 -19.79
N SER A 67 20.09 -2.34 -20.00
CA SER A 67 20.82 -3.62 -19.99
C SER A 67 20.85 -4.27 -18.61
N ILE A 68 20.58 -3.50 -17.54
CA ILE A 68 20.47 -3.98 -16.16
C ILE A 68 19.03 -4.33 -15.77
N TYR A 69 18.03 -4.11 -16.64
CA TYR A 69 16.62 -4.37 -16.31
C TYR A 69 16.36 -5.87 -16.38
N ARG A 70 15.82 -6.46 -15.31
CA ARG A 70 15.55 -7.91 -15.23
C ARG A 70 14.12 -8.23 -14.87
N GLU A 71 13.52 -7.47 -13.96
CA GLU A 71 12.20 -7.77 -13.42
C GLU A 71 11.36 -6.49 -13.26
N VAL A 72 10.05 -6.62 -13.49
CA VAL A 72 9.06 -5.56 -13.30
C VAL A 72 8.11 -5.96 -12.18
N GLU A 73 7.81 -4.99 -11.32
CA GLU A 73 6.86 -5.14 -10.22
C GLU A 73 5.86 -3.98 -10.23
N ALA A 74 4.61 -4.23 -10.61
CA ALA A 74 3.55 -3.24 -10.54
C ALA A 74 2.85 -3.30 -9.18
N LYS A 75 2.59 -2.14 -8.58
CA LYS A 75 1.95 -1.99 -7.27
C LYS A 75 0.86 -0.93 -7.29
N LEU A 76 -0.15 -1.14 -6.45
CA LEU A 76 -1.10 -0.09 -6.07
C LEU A 76 -0.47 0.75 -4.95
N CYS A 77 -0.60 2.07 -5.11
CA CYS A 77 0.03 3.07 -4.28
C CYS A 77 -1.00 4.08 -3.77
N TYR A 78 -0.95 4.43 -2.49
CA TYR A 78 -1.92 5.36 -1.89
C TYR A 78 -1.77 6.78 -2.43
N HIS A 79 -2.87 7.36 -2.87
CA HIS A 79 -2.93 8.78 -3.20
C HIS A 79 -2.80 9.65 -1.93
N LEU A 80 -2.33 10.90 -2.07
CA LEU A 80 -1.98 11.78 -0.95
C LEU A 80 -3.13 11.96 0.06
N GLU A 81 -4.35 12.11 -0.44
CA GLU A 81 -5.56 12.23 0.38
C GLU A 81 -5.82 11.01 1.27
N SER A 82 -5.40 9.82 0.81
CA SER A 82 -5.56 8.56 1.51
C SER A 82 -4.42 8.26 2.49
N GLN A 83 -3.40 9.12 2.55
CA GLN A 83 -2.27 9.03 3.49
C GLN A 83 -2.47 9.91 4.74
N LYS A 84 -3.34 10.92 4.67
CA LYS A 84 -3.59 11.86 5.77
C LYS A 84 -4.01 11.11 7.05
N ASP A 85 -3.35 11.43 8.16
CA ASP A 85 -3.56 10.84 9.49
C ASP A 85 -3.41 9.31 9.54
N ARG A 86 -2.68 8.72 8.57
CA ARG A 86 -2.48 7.27 8.45
C ARG A 86 -1.00 6.95 8.26
N PRO A 87 -0.19 6.93 9.33
CA PRO A 87 1.25 6.66 9.27
C PRO A 87 1.61 5.32 8.60
N TRP A 88 0.70 4.35 8.61
CA TRP A 88 0.88 3.07 7.93
C TRP A 88 0.70 3.15 6.39
N ARG A 89 0.48 4.34 5.82
CA ARG A 89 0.37 4.63 4.38
C ARG A 89 1.34 5.72 3.91
N LYS A 90 2.24 6.16 4.79
CA LYS A 90 3.08 7.33 4.59
C LYS A 90 4.12 7.10 3.50
N THR A 91 4.34 8.13 2.69
CA THR A 91 5.46 8.21 1.74
C THR A 91 6.77 8.51 2.48
N GLU A 92 7.80 7.72 2.21
CA GLU A 92 9.17 7.94 2.70
C GLU A 92 10.16 7.90 1.53
N GLU A 93 11.29 8.57 1.69
CA GLU A 93 12.36 8.56 0.69
C GLU A 93 13.08 7.21 0.64
N GLU A 94 13.35 6.61 1.81
CA GLU A 94 13.96 5.30 1.90
C GLU A 94 12.94 4.22 1.52
N MET A 95 13.21 3.49 0.43
CA MET A 95 12.27 2.50 -0.14
C MET A 95 11.95 1.34 0.79
N ALA A 96 12.84 1.03 1.74
CA ALA A 96 12.57 0.01 2.76
C ALA A 96 11.51 0.45 3.78
N ARG A 97 11.34 1.77 3.96
CA ARG A 97 10.38 2.36 4.91
C ARG A 97 9.13 2.91 4.23
N ASP A 98 9.16 3.09 2.91
CA ASP A 98 8.03 3.59 2.15
C ASP A 98 6.81 2.66 2.24
N LYS A 99 5.69 3.22 2.71
CA LYS A 99 4.41 2.51 2.83
C LYS A 99 3.39 3.00 1.81
N THR A 100 3.81 3.78 0.82
CA THR A 100 2.92 4.26 -0.23
C THR A 100 2.40 3.10 -1.07
N CYS A 101 3.30 2.23 -1.54
CA CYS A 101 3.01 1.17 -2.50
C CYS A 101 3.05 -0.23 -1.85
N GLN A 102 1.92 -0.67 -1.28
CA GLN A 102 1.87 -1.90 -0.48
C GLN A 102 1.32 -3.12 -1.22
N PHE A 103 0.41 -2.93 -2.20
CA PHE A 103 -0.29 -4.05 -2.81
C PHE A 103 0.31 -4.40 -4.16
N ALA A 104 0.90 -5.60 -4.26
CA ALA A 104 1.44 -6.11 -5.51
C ALA A 104 0.33 -6.54 -6.47
N ILE A 105 0.36 -5.97 -7.68
CA ILE A 105 -0.48 -6.31 -8.83
C ILE A 105 0.14 -7.49 -9.57
N VAL A 106 1.41 -7.32 -9.96
CA VAL A 106 2.14 -8.29 -10.76
C VAL A 106 3.64 -8.20 -10.53
N LYS A 107 4.33 -9.33 -10.65
CA LYS A 107 5.79 -9.44 -10.63
C LYS A 107 6.22 -10.40 -11.74
N ARG A 108 6.98 -9.93 -12.73
CA ARG A 108 7.32 -10.67 -13.96
C ARG A 108 8.70 -10.26 -14.51
N PRO A 109 9.35 -11.11 -15.32
CA PRO A 109 10.53 -10.71 -16.07
C PRO A 109 10.27 -9.46 -16.92
N TYR A 110 11.26 -8.58 -17.01
CA TYR A 110 11.20 -7.38 -17.84
C TYR A 110 11.28 -7.75 -19.32
N THR A 111 10.45 -7.10 -20.14
CA THR A 111 10.59 -7.09 -21.60
C THR A 111 10.78 -5.65 -22.09
N SER A 112 11.54 -5.48 -23.16
CA SER A 112 11.81 -4.16 -23.76
C SER A 112 10.61 -3.61 -24.56
N SER A 113 9.61 -4.45 -24.82
CA SER A 113 8.34 -4.10 -25.46
C SER A 113 7.34 -3.50 -24.46
N SER A 114 6.23 -2.99 -24.99
CA SER A 114 5.08 -2.65 -24.14
C SER A 114 4.44 -3.94 -23.64
N ASP A 115 4.17 -4.00 -22.33
CA ASP A 115 3.50 -5.12 -21.68
C ASP A 115 2.24 -4.65 -20.96
N SER A 116 1.30 -5.57 -20.77
CA SER A 116 0.08 -5.31 -20.01
C SER A 116 -0.35 -6.50 -19.15
N VAL A 117 -1.12 -6.20 -18.10
CA VAL A 117 -1.74 -7.19 -17.23
C VAL A 117 -3.14 -6.76 -16.82
N THR A 118 -4.09 -7.67 -16.96
CA THR A 118 -5.39 -7.53 -16.29
C THR A 118 -5.31 -8.14 -14.90
N TYR A 119 -5.69 -7.37 -13.90
CA TYR A 119 -5.61 -7.70 -12.50
C TYR A 119 -6.97 -7.50 -11.84
N THR A 120 -7.49 -8.56 -11.23
CA THR A 120 -8.63 -8.47 -10.31
C THR A 120 -8.13 -7.89 -8.99
N ILE A 121 -8.72 -6.79 -8.55
CA ILE A 121 -8.36 -6.17 -7.28
C ILE A 121 -8.62 -7.17 -6.16
N LYS A 122 -7.59 -7.51 -5.39
CA LYS A 122 -7.72 -8.48 -4.30
C LYS A 122 -8.62 -7.94 -3.18
N LYS A 123 -9.24 -8.86 -2.44
CA LYS A 123 -10.19 -8.58 -1.36
C LYS A 123 -9.58 -7.86 -0.15
N ASP A 124 -8.27 -7.97 0.03
CA ASP A 124 -7.47 -7.38 1.10
C ASP A 124 -7.09 -5.91 0.83
N VAL A 125 -7.35 -5.40 -0.38
CA VAL A 125 -7.13 -3.98 -0.70
C VAL A 125 -8.18 -3.13 0.02
N PRO A 126 -7.78 -2.23 0.94
CA PRO A 126 -8.71 -1.45 1.73
C PRO A 126 -9.26 -0.26 0.95
N THR A 127 -10.37 0.29 1.44
CA THR A 127 -11.01 1.47 0.86
C THR A 127 -10.07 2.68 0.90
N ALA A 128 -9.72 3.21 -0.27
CA ALA A 128 -8.87 4.39 -0.47
C ALA A 128 -8.78 4.78 -1.95
N HIS A 129 -8.16 5.92 -2.20
CA HIS A 129 -7.74 6.39 -3.51
C HIS A 129 -6.32 5.91 -3.81
N TYR A 130 -6.12 5.39 -5.02
CA TYR A 130 -4.86 4.80 -5.46
C TYR A 130 -4.40 5.34 -6.80
N PHE A 131 -3.10 5.34 -6.99
CA PHE A 131 -2.44 5.38 -8.29
C PHE A 131 -1.63 4.09 -8.48
N ILE A 132 -1.15 3.85 -9.70
CA ILE A 132 -0.34 2.66 -9.99
C ILE A 132 1.09 3.09 -10.25
N ARG A 133 2.04 2.39 -9.62
CA ARG A 133 3.47 2.55 -9.89
C ARG A 133 4.05 1.22 -10.29
N VAL A 134 4.85 1.25 -11.34
CA VAL A 134 5.59 0.11 -11.86
C VAL A 134 7.05 0.34 -11.55
N TYR A 135 7.65 -0.62 -10.88
CA TYR A 135 9.06 -0.62 -10.52
C TYR A 135 9.85 -1.59 -11.39
N VAL A 136 11.13 -1.31 -11.57
CA VAL A 136 12.10 -2.19 -12.22
C VAL A 136 13.18 -2.58 -11.23
N ARG A 137 13.57 -3.86 -11.28
CA ARG A 137 14.67 -4.43 -10.49
C ARG A 137 15.79 -4.97 -11.37
N ASP A 138 16.99 -4.96 -10.82
CA ASP A 138 18.22 -5.53 -11.39
C ASP A 138 18.31 -7.07 -11.27
N GLY A 139 17.28 -7.71 -10.71
CA GLY A 139 17.16 -9.16 -10.60
C GLY A 139 16.01 -9.59 -9.68
N PRO A 140 15.72 -10.89 -9.58
CA PRO A 140 14.74 -11.42 -8.63
C PRO A 140 15.13 -11.07 -7.20
N GLY A 141 14.36 -10.18 -6.57
CA GLY A 141 14.68 -9.68 -5.22
C GLY A 141 15.83 -8.68 -5.17
N GLY A 142 16.29 -8.19 -6.32
CA GLY A 142 17.36 -7.22 -6.45
C GLY A 142 16.94 -5.77 -6.15
N LYS A 143 17.89 -4.83 -6.31
CA LYS A 143 17.72 -3.40 -6.04
C LYS A 143 16.67 -2.80 -6.98
N LEU A 144 15.87 -1.87 -6.47
CA LEU A 144 15.02 -1.02 -7.30
C LEU A 144 15.91 -0.01 -8.03
N ILE A 145 15.80 0.02 -9.37
CA ILE A 145 16.67 0.86 -10.22
C ILE A 145 15.90 1.89 -11.03
N ALA A 146 14.63 1.62 -11.31
CA ALA A 146 13.78 2.52 -12.08
C ALA A 146 12.31 2.37 -11.71
N TYR A 147 11.53 3.37 -12.11
CA TYR A 147 10.09 3.35 -11.96
C TYR A 147 9.37 4.09 -13.09
N GLY A 148 8.06 3.88 -13.14
CA GLY A 148 7.09 4.74 -13.81
C GLY A 148 5.80 4.74 -13.02
N GLN A 149 4.98 5.77 -13.19
CA GLN A 149 3.70 5.84 -12.49
C GLN A 149 2.63 6.47 -13.38
N THR A 150 1.38 6.14 -13.09
CA THR A 150 0.22 6.72 -13.76
C THR A 150 0.07 8.19 -13.39
N THR A 151 -0.08 9.07 -14.37
CA THR A 151 -0.35 10.49 -14.18
C THR A 151 -1.86 10.77 -14.30
N GLY A 152 -2.45 11.43 -13.30
CA GLY A 152 -3.88 11.81 -13.33
C GLY A 152 -4.88 10.66 -13.16
N LEU A 153 -4.41 9.49 -12.71
CA LEU A 153 -5.28 8.39 -12.30
C LEU A 153 -5.68 8.58 -10.83
N ASP A 154 -6.98 8.60 -10.59
CA ASP A 154 -7.57 8.54 -9.25
C ASP A 154 -8.49 7.31 -9.21
N LEU A 155 -7.90 6.19 -8.77
CA LEU A 155 -8.60 4.92 -8.64
C LEU A 155 -9.16 4.79 -7.23
N PHE A 156 -10.44 5.06 -7.07
CA PHE A 156 -11.15 4.80 -5.83
C PHE A 156 -11.51 3.32 -5.73
N VAL A 157 -10.84 2.63 -4.82
CA VAL A 157 -11.14 1.23 -4.52
C VAL A 157 -12.08 1.20 -3.33
N ALA A 158 -13.25 0.58 -3.50
CA ALA A 158 -14.13 0.19 -2.41
C ALA A 158 -13.69 -1.18 -1.88
N GLY A 159 -13.02 -1.19 -0.73
CA GLY A 159 -12.60 -2.41 -0.04
C GLY A 159 -13.78 -3.20 0.53
N ILE A 160 -13.57 -4.49 0.81
CA ILE A 160 -14.57 -5.30 1.49
C ILE A 160 -14.53 -4.95 2.98
N SER A 161 -15.59 -4.30 3.48
CA SER A 161 -15.78 -4.18 4.92
C SER A 161 -16.24 -5.52 5.48
N GLY A 162 -15.60 -6.01 6.55
CA GLY A 162 -16.10 -7.14 7.35
C GLY A 162 -17.42 -6.83 8.08
N ARG A 163 -17.90 -5.59 7.97
CA ARG A 163 -19.17 -5.07 8.46
C ARG A 163 -20.27 -5.40 7.45
N SER A 164 -21.10 -6.40 7.77
CA SER A 164 -22.31 -6.74 7.01
C SER A 164 -23.52 -5.98 7.57
N ALA A 165 -24.56 -5.81 6.75
CA ALA A 165 -25.83 -5.24 7.21
C ALA A 165 -26.40 -6.00 8.43
N SER A 166 -26.19 -7.32 8.49
CA SER A 166 -26.60 -8.13 9.65
C SER A 166 -25.85 -7.77 10.93
N ILE A 167 -24.52 -7.53 10.86
CA ILE A 167 -23.72 -7.12 12.02
C ILE A 167 -24.16 -5.72 12.50
N ASP A 168 -24.46 -4.82 11.56
CA ASP A 168 -24.92 -3.46 11.89
C ASP A 168 -26.29 -3.45 12.57
N ILE A 169 -27.22 -4.26 12.06
CA ILE A 169 -28.54 -4.40 12.64
C ILE A 169 -28.42 -5.03 14.04
N ALA A 170 -27.66 -6.11 14.19
CA ALA A 170 -27.45 -6.75 15.49
C ALA A 170 -26.84 -5.78 16.51
N ALA A 171 -25.79 -5.04 16.12
CA ALA A 171 -25.14 -4.06 16.97
C ALA A 171 -26.09 -2.95 17.43
N SER A 172 -26.97 -2.46 16.54
CA SER A 172 -27.96 -1.43 16.89
C SER A 172 -29.01 -1.96 17.87
N ILE A 173 -29.53 -3.18 17.67
CA ILE A 173 -30.51 -3.82 18.56
C ILE A 173 -29.91 -4.04 19.95
N PHE A 174 -28.72 -4.63 20.05
CA PHE A 174 -28.07 -4.86 21.35
C PHE A 174 -27.75 -3.57 22.08
N SER A 175 -27.35 -2.52 21.36
CA SER A 175 -27.13 -1.19 21.94
C SER A 175 -28.44 -0.63 22.52
N ALA A 176 -29.54 -0.68 21.78
CA ALA A 176 -30.84 -0.23 22.27
C ALA A 176 -31.33 -1.03 23.48
N PHE A 177 -31.18 -2.37 23.44
CA PHE A 177 -31.56 -3.24 24.55
C PHE A 177 -30.78 -2.93 25.83
N SER A 178 -29.49 -2.59 25.73
CA SER A 178 -28.68 -2.21 26.90
C SER A 178 -29.21 -0.97 27.63
N VAL A 179 -29.61 0.07 26.88
CA VAL A 179 -30.15 1.32 27.45
C VAL A 179 -31.54 1.08 28.04
N ILE A 180 -32.39 0.33 27.34
CA ILE A 180 -33.75 0.02 27.80
C ILE A 180 -33.72 -0.84 29.07
N SER A 181 -32.88 -1.88 29.09
CA SER A 181 -32.75 -2.75 30.26
C SER A 181 -32.25 -1.97 31.48
N LEU A 182 -31.26 -1.09 31.32
CA LEU A 182 -30.80 -0.21 32.40
C LEU A 182 -31.93 0.69 32.93
N GLY A 183 -32.69 1.34 32.04
CA GLY A 183 -33.84 2.15 32.42
C GLY A 183 -34.93 1.35 33.14
N PHE A 184 -35.18 0.12 32.69
CA PHE A 184 -36.12 -0.80 33.34
C PHE A 184 -35.66 -1.20 34.74
N PHE A 185 -34.38 -1.50 34.94
CA PHE A 185 -33.82 -1.80 36.26
C PHE A 185 -33.97 -0.62 37.23
N PHE A 186 -33.65 0.61 36.81
CA PHE A 186 -33.85 1.80 37.64
C PHE A 186 -35.32 2.04 38.00
N TYR A 187 -36.23 1.79 37.06
CA TYR A 187 -37.67 1.89 37.33
C TYR A 187 -38.13 0.88 38.39
N LEU A 188 -37.69 -0.38 38.30
CA LEU A 188 -38.02 -1.41 39.29
C LEU A 188 -37.45 -1.09 40.66
N GLU A 189 -36.22 -0.58 40.73
CA GLU A 189 -35.58 -0.16 41.98
C GLU A 189 -36.37 0.97 42.66
N LYS A 190 -36.77 2.00 41.91
CA LYS A 190 -37.59 3.10 42.41
C LYS A 190 -38.95 2.63 42.93
N LYS A 191 -39.58 1.66 42.25
CA LYS A 191 -40.87 1.10 42.68
C LYS A 191 -40.73 0.26 43.96
N LYS A 192 -39.63 -0.46 44.14
CA LYS A 192 -39.34 -1.22 45.37
C LYS A 192 -39.08 -0.28 46.55
N SER A 193 -38.28 0.77 46.36
CA SER A 193 -38.03 1.78 47.42
C SER A 193 -39.33 2.41 47.93
N LYS A 194 -40.25 2.80 47.03
CA LYS A 194 -41.56 3.36 47.41
C LYS A 194 -42.51 2.39 48.13
N ARG A 195 -42.32 1.07 48.02
CA ARG A 195 -43.14 0.06 48.71
C ARG A 195 -42.61 -0.31 50.09
N ALA A 196 -41.37 0.06 50.41
CA ALA A 196 -40.70 -0.23 51.67
C ALA A 196 -40.78 0.93 52.68
N THR A 197 -41.44 2.03 52.31
CA THR A 197 -41.79 3.17 53.18
C THR A 197 -43.29 3.17 53.39
#